data_AF-A0A9P9MEW1-F1
#
_entry.id   AF-A0A9P9MEW1-F1
#
_cell.length_a   1.000
_cell.length_b   1.000
_cell.length_c   1.000
_cell.angle_alpha   90.00
_cell.angle_beta   90.00
_cell.angle_gamma   90.00
#
_symmetry.space_group_name_H-M   'P 1'
#
loop_
_entity.id
_entity.type
_entity.pdbx_description
1 polymer ?
#
loop_
_entity_poly.entity_id
_entity_poly.type
_entity_poly.pdbx_seq_one_letter_code
_entity_poly.pdbx_strand_id
1 'polypeptide(L)'
;MAPTLSEDEIDDLLYFARVGEKGEFDALKDELCRREKVNVIEFVKSAKDSESGNGVLHMAAANGHHTILLDLCKALSGSSPQNSTMRSILNAQNAAGNTALHWAALNGHLEAVKVLLDEGSDPTITNHKGHDAVYEAELNDKREVVEWVLKEGGEGLEEGLGGGAGEGSADADEDMVDGDGDGEATDDVVDAKALAEGLKELVVKDGEEKK
;
A
#
# COMPACT_ATOMS: atom_id res chain seq x y z
N MET A 1 5.29 26.58 -0.24
CA MET A 1 6.70 26.27 0.11
C MET A 1 6.64 24.89 0.74
N ALA A 2 7.44 23.93 0.26
CA ALA A 2 7.42 22.58 0.83
C ALA A 2 7.86 22.65 2.30
N PRO A 3 7.24 21.87 3.21
CA PRO A 3 7.66 21.83 4.61
C PRO A 3 9.09 21.32 4.72
N THR A 4 9.85 21.86 5.68
CA THR A 4 11.19 21.40 6.00
C THR A 4 11.12 20.42 7.16
N LEU A 5 10.67 19.20 6.89
CA LEU A 5 10.65 18.10 7.86
C LEU A 5 12.05 17.50 7.98
N SER A 6 12.52 17.21 9.20
CA SER A 6 13.76 16.45 9.38
C SER A 6 13.55 14.97 9.08
N GLU A 7 14.65 14.24 8.86
CA GLU A 7 14.59 12.77 8.68
C GLU A 7 13.98 12.09 9.91
N ASP A 8 14.40 12.46 11.13
CA ASP A 8 13.83 11.92 12.37
C ASP A 8 12.30 12.12 12.46
N GLU A 9 11.79 13.28 12.04
CA GLU A 9 10.35 13.57 12.05
C GLU A 9 9.58 12.73 11.02
N ILE A 10 10.19 12.51 9.85
CA ILE A 10 9.62 11.63 8.84
C ILE A 10 9.60 10.19 9.38
N ASP A 11 10.69 9.72 9.97
CA ASP A 11 10.81 8.38 10.53
C ASP A 11 9.79 8.14 11.63
N ASP A 12 9.60 9.09 12.55
CA ASP A 12 8.58 9.01 13.61
C ASP A 12 7.16 8.93 13.01
N LEU A 13 6.85 9.76 12.01
CA LEU A 13 5.54 9.73 11.34
C LEU A 13 5.28 8.39 10.64
N LEU A 14 6.28 7.88 9.92
CA LEU A 14 6.19 6.58 9.25
C LEU A 14 6.09 5.45 10.27
N TYR A 15 6.81 5.55 11.38
CA TYR A 15 6.73 4.62 12.49
C TYR A 15 5.32 4.58 13.08
N PHE A 16 4.75 5.72 13.47
CA PHE A 16 3.40 5.78 14.04
C PHE A 16 2.34 5.29 13.05
N ALA A 17 2.47 5.64 11.77
CA ALA A 17 1.60 5.13 10.72
C ALA A 17 1.72 3.61 10.54
N ARG A 18 2.92 3.03 10.75
CA ARG A 18 3.18 1.59 10.67
C ARG A 18 2.62 0.84 11.88
N VAL A 19 2.81 1.36 13.10
CA VAL A 19 2.36 0.69 14.33
C VAL A 19 0.90 0.96 14.68
N GLY A 20 0.28 1.97 14.06
CA GLY A 20 -1.13 2.32 14.27
C GLY A 20 -1.38 3.23 15.46
N GLU A 21 -0.34 3.89 15.97
CA GLU A 21 -0.42 4.85 17.08
C GLU A 21 -1.04 6.17 16.58
N LYS A 22 -2.35 6.12 16.29
CA LYS A 22 -3.09 7.22 15.68
C LYS A 22 -3.01 8.52 16.50
N GLY A 23 -3.06 8.42 17.82
CA GLY A 23 -3.00 9.59 18.71
C GLY A 23 -1.69 10.36 18.57
N GLU A 24 -0.57 9.64 18.62
CA GLU A 24 0.77 10.21 18.44
C GLU A 24 0.97 10.70 17.01
N PHE A 25 0.51 9.93 16.02
CA PHE A 25 0.54 10.35 14.61
C PHE A 25 -0.19 11.68 14.40
N ASP A 26 -1.42 11.80 14.93
CA ASP A 26 -2.21 13.02 14.78
C ASP A 26 -1.59 14.20 15.52
N ALA A 27 -1.08 13.99 16.74
CA ALA A 27 -0.40 15.03 17.51
C ALA A 27 0.82 15.58 16.77
N LEU A 28 1.71 14.69 16.28
CA LEU A 28 2.91 15.08 15.56
C LEU A 28 2.56 15.75 14.22
N LYS A 29 1.65 15.17 13.43
CA LYS A 29 1.15 15.77 12.19
C LYS A 29 0.62 17.19 12.41
N ASP A 30 -0.23 17.38 13.43
CA ASP A 30 -0.84 18.68 13.71
C ASP A 30 0.19 19.71 14.21
N GLU A 31 1.18 19.27 14.98
CA GLU A 31 2.33 20.11 15.37
C GLU A 31 3.13 20.56 14.14
N LEU A 32 3.54 19.62 13.29
CA LEU A 32 4.36 19.91 12.11
C LEU A 32 3.61 20.77 11.09
N CYS A 33 2.34 20.49 10.83
CA CYS A 33 1.51 21.34 9.96
C CYS A 33 1.45 22.78 10.48
N ARG A 34 1.32 22.96 11.80
CA ARG A 34 1.29 24.28 12.43
C ARG A 34 2.64 24.98 12.37
N ARG A 35 3.73 24.27 12.63
CA ARG A 35 5.11 24.80 12.66
C ARG A 35 5.55 25.26 11.27
N GLU A 36 5.36 24.40 10.28
CA GLU A 36 5.74 24.65 8.88
C GLU A 36 4.70 25.53 8.15
N LYS A 37 3.54 25.78 8.76
CA LYS A 37 2.40 26.51 8.18
C LYS A 37 1.94 25.90 6.85
N VAL A 38 1.90 24.57 6.82
CA VAL A 38 1.46 23.78 5.66
C VAL A 38 0.12 23.12 5.93
N ASN A 39 -0.60 22.76 4.88
CA ASN A 39 -1.80 21.94 4.99
C ASN A 39 -1.46 20.45 4.94
N VAL A 40 -2.46 19.60 5.19
CA VAL A 40 -2.30 18.14 5.17
C VAL A 40 -1.84 17.60 3.81
N ILE A 41 -2.20 18.26 2.70
CA ILE A 41 -1.78 17.87 1.34
C ILE A 41 -0.26 17.95 1.20
N GLU A 42 0.32 19.09 1.55
CA GLU A 42 1.77 19.30 1.46
C GLU A 42 2.51 18.43 2.48
N PHE A 43 1.92 18.23 3.67
CA PHE A 43 2.44 17.29 4.66
C PHE A 43 2.52 15.85 4.13
N VAL A 44 1.43 15.28 3.61
CA VAL A 44 1.40 13.88 3.14
C VAL A 44 2.37 13.68 1.96
N LYS A 45 2.56 14.71 1.12
CA LYS A 45 3.53 14.65 0.02
C LYS A 45 4.98 14.63 0.49
N SER A 46 5.29 15.32 1.58
CA SER A 46 6.65 15.44 2.12
C SER A 46 7.01 14.37 3.15
N ALA A 47 6.03 13.78 3.83
CA ALA A 47 6.24 12.70 4.81
C ALA A 47 6.49 11.36 4.09
N LYS A 48 7.67 11.25 3.45
CA LYS A 48 8.11 10.09 2.69
C LYS A 48 9.55 9.74 3.03
N ASP A 49 9.79 8.44 3.15
CA ASP A 49 11.12 7.88 3.30
C ASP A 49 11.98 8.20 2.06
N SER A 50 13.23 8.58 2.29
CA SER A 50 14.14 9.06 1.23
C SER A 50 14.66 7.92 0.35
N GLU A 51 14.77 6.71 0.89
CA GLU A 51 15.33 5.55 0.18
C GLU A 51 14.23 4.79 -0.59
N SER A 52 13.18 4.37 0.11
CA SER A 52 12.11 3.56 -0.47
C SER A 52 11.02 4.38 -1.15
N GLY A 53 10.93 5.69 -0.86
CA GLY A 53 9.83 6.54 -1.30
C GLY A 53 8.49 6.24 -0.62
N ASN A 54 8.47 5.36 0.39
CA ASN A 54 7.26 5.03 1.12
C ASN A 54 6.78 6.24 1.94
N GLY A 55 5.51 6.59 1.75
CA GLY A 55 4.85 7.61 2.57
C GLY A 55 3.99 7.04 3.68
N VAL A 56 3.41 7.92 4.50
CA VAL A 56 2.50 7.55 5.61
C VAL A 56 1.32 6.67 5.15
N LEU A 57 0.81 6.87 3.94
CA LEU A 57 -0.26 6.03 3.38
C LEU A 57 0.22 4.61 3.08
N HIS A 58 1.47 4.44 2.61
CA HIS A 58 2.05 3.11 2.39
C HIS A 58 2.17 2.36 3.71
N MET A 59 2.69 3.02 4.75
CA MET A 59 2.88 2.42 6.08
C MET A 59 1.55 2.03 6.74
N ALA A 60 0.56 2.94 6.72
CA ALA A 60 -0.76 2.66 7.26
C ALA A 60 -1.48 1.53 6.50
N ALA A 61 -1.40 1.54 5.16
CA ALA A 61 -2.02 0.53 4.32
C ALA A 61 -1.36 -0.86 4.48
N ALA A 62 -0.02 -0.90 4.51
CA ALA A 62 0.74 -2.13 4.71
C ALA A 62 0.43 -2.85 6.03
N ASN A 63 -0.10 -2.14 7.03
CA ASN A 63 -0.38 -2.69 8.36
C ASN A 63 -1.87 -2.65 8.73
N GLY A 64 -2.74 -2.31 7.78
CA GLY A 64 -4.20 -2.35 7.98
C GLY A 64 -4.77 -1.25 8.86
N HIS A 65 -4.04 -0.15 9.07
CA HIS A 65 -4.48 0.99 9.90
C HIS A 65 -5.45 1.90 9.16
N HIS A 66 -6.60 1.33 8.78
CA HIS A 66 -7.61 1.97 7.95
C HIS A 66 -8.17 3.28 8.55
N THR A 67 -8.11 3.46 9.88
CA THR A 67 -8.55 4.71 10.53
C THR A 67 -7.60 5.88 10.24
N ILE A 68 -6.30 5.63 10.14
CA ILE A 68 -5.32 6.66 9.75
C ILE A 68 -5.54 7.02 8.29
N LEU A 69 -5.74 6.03 7.41
CA LEU A 69 -6.06 6.24 6.00
C LEU A 69 -7.31 7.10 5.84
N LEU A 70 -8.41 6.70 6.49
CA LEU A 70 -9.70 7.38 6.39
C LEU A 70 -9.62 8.83 6.87
N ASP A 71 -8.94 9.10 7.98
CA ASP A 71 -8.83 10.45 8.53
C ASP A 71 -7.94 11.34 7.65
N LEU A 72 -6.86 10.80 7.09
CA LEU A 72 -6.07 11.51 6.09
C LEU A 72 -6.90 11.81 4.85
N CYS A 73 -7.63 10.84 4.29
CA CYS A 73 -8.47 11.04 3.10
C CYS A 73 -9.56 12.10 3.35
N LYS A 74 -10.25 12.05 4.49
CA LYS A 74 -11.23 13.08 4.89
C LYS A 74 -10.62 14.47 4.98
N ALA A 75 -9.40 14.59 5.52
CA ALA A 75 -8.69 15.85 5.60
C ALA A 75 -8.26 16.37 4.21
N LEU A 76 -8.06 15.47 3.24
CA LEU A 76 -7.73 15.79 1.84
C LEU A 76 -8.97 16.16 0.99
N SER A 77 -10.13 15.60 1.31
CA SER A 77 -11.41 15.73 0.58
C SER A 77 -12.11 17.10 0.70
N GLY A 78 -11.49 18.12 1.29
CA GLY A 78 -12.06 19.46 1.49
C GLY A 78 -12.81 20.03 0.27
N SER A 79 -14.14 20.14 0.39
CA SER A 79 -15.13 20.83 -0.47
C SER A 79 -15.36 20.37 -1.92
N SER A 80 -14.69 19.35 -2.46
CA SER A 80 -15.04 18.86 -3.81
C SER A 80 -14.75 17.36 -4.03
N PRO A 81 -15.76 16.56 -4.43
CA PRO A 81 -15.61 15.13 -4.73
C PRO A 81 -14.80 14.82 -6.01
N GLN A 82 -14.32 15.84 -6.74
CA GLN A 82 -13.42 15.67 -7.88
C GLN A 82 -12.03 16.30 -7.63
N ASN A 83 -11.45 16.04 -6.46
CA ASN A 83 -10.13 16.56 -6.12
C ASN A 83 -9.02 15.75 -6.80
N SER A 84 -8.55 16.21 -7.97
CA SER A 84 -7.41 15.62 -8.69
C SER A 84 -6.15 15.50 -7.83
N THR A 85 -5.99 16.38 -6.82
CA THR A 85 -4.88 16.33 -5.86
C THR A 85 -5.00 15.11 -4.95
N MET A 86 -6.20 14.76 -4.50
CA MET A 86 -6.42 13.59 -3.65
C MET A 86 -6.07 12.31 -4.41
N ARG A 87 -6.59 12.17 -5.64
CA ARG A 87 -6.27 11.02 -6.49
C ARG A 87 -4.76 10.90 -6.73
N SER A 88 -4.07 12.01 -6.99
CA SER A 88 -2.60 12.00 -7.14
C SER A 88 -1.86 11.54 -5.88
N ILE A 89 -2.41 11.77 -4.69
CA ILE A 89 -1.81 11.32 -3.42
C ILE A 89 -2.07 9.84 -3.20
N LEU A 90 -3.30 9.38 -3.41
CA LEU A 90 -3.67 7.97 -3.28
C LEU A 90 -2.91 7.07 -4.26
N ASN A 91 -2.68 7.58 -5.48
CA ASN A 91 -1.99 6.88 -6.55
C ASN A 91 -0.47 7.12 -6.55
N ALA A 92 0.09 7.77 -5.52
CA ALA A 92 1.52 8.00 -5.45
C ALA A 92 2.26 6.67 -5.33
N GLN A 93 3.20 6.42 -6.25
CA GLN A 93 4.04 5.24 -6.26
C GLN A 93 5.33 5.48 -5.46
N ASN A 94 5.78 4.48 -4.72
CA ASN A 94 7.10 4.44 -4.08
C ASN A 94 8.20 4.08 -5.11
N ALA A 95 9.45 3.90 -4.66
CA ALA A 95 10.59 3.60 -5.53
C ALA A 95 10.47 2.25 -6.29
N ALA A 96 9.63 1.32 -5.83
CA ALA A 96 9.33 0.06 -6.48
C ALA A 96 8.08 0.12 -7.40
N GLY A 97 7.47 1.29 -7.55
CA GLY A 97 6.23 1.46 -8.30
C GLY A 97 4.98 1.04 -7.50
N ASN A 98 5.10 0.66 -6.24
CA ASN A 98 3.94 0.26 -5.44
C ASN A 98 3.18 1.49 -4.93
N THR A 99 1.85 1.46 -5.01
CA THR A 99 0.97 2.40 -4.32
C THR A 99 0.59 1.88 -2.94
N ALA A 100 -0.05 2.69 -2.10
CA ALA A 100 -0.61 2.22 -0.83
C ALA A 100 -1.59 1.04 -1.01
N LEU A 101 -2.36 1.02 -2.10
CA LEU A 101 -3.29 -0.07 -2.40
C LEU A 101 -2.57 -1.40 -2.66
N HIS A 102 -1.40 -1.39 -3.31
CA HIS A 102 -0.59 -2.60 -3.48
C HIS A 102 -0.21 -3.20 -2.12
N TRP A 103 0.25 -2.38 -1.18
CA TRP A 103 0.65 -2.85 0.15
C TRP A 103 -0.52 -3.39 0.98
N ALA A 104 -1.68 -2.72 0.95
CA ALA A 104 -2.88 -3.23 1.61
C ALA A 104 -3.34 -4.57 1.03
N ALA A 105 -3.33 -4.68 -0.30
CA ALA A 105 -3.76 -5.88 -1.00
C ALA A 105 -2.78 -7.05 -0.81
N LEU A 106 -1.47 -6.81 -0.95
CA LEU A 106 -0.40 -7.77 -0.71
C LEU A 106 -0.47 -8.37 0.70
N ASN A 107 -0.77 -7.57 1.71
CA ASN A 107 -0.86 -8.03 3.10
C ASN A 107 -2.27 -8.50 3.51
N GLY A 108 -3.27 -8.37 2.64
CA GLY A 108 -4.63 -8.86 2.89
C GLY A 108 -5.45 -7.98 3.83
N HIS A 109 -5.13 -6.70 3.94
CA HIS A 109 -5.84 -5.77 4.82
C HIS A 109 -7.10 -5.22 4.12
N LEU A 110 -8.16 -6.02 4.15
CA LEU A 110 -9.42 -5.75 3.44
C LEU A 110 -10.03 -4.37 3.77
N GLU A 111 -10.04 -3.97 5.04
CA GLU A 111 -10.58 -2.67 5.45
C GLU A 111 -9.78 -1.50 4.89
N ALA A 112 -8.45 -1.64 4.78
CA ALA A 112 -7.60 -0.63 4.16
C ALA A 112 -7.81 -0.58 2.64
N VAL A 113 -7.96 -1.74 1.98
CA VAL A 113 -8.33 -1.83 0.56
C VAL A 113 -9.64 -1.10 0.28
N LYS A 114 -10.67 -1.36 1.09
CA LYS A 114 -11.98 -0.70 1.00
C LYS A 114 -11.87 0.81 1.09
N VAL A 115 -11.25 1.33 2.15
CA VAL A 115 -11.06 2.78 2.34
C VAL A 115 -10.34 3.40 1.15
N LEU A 116 -9.27 2.78 0.66
CA LEU A 116 -8.51 3.32 -0.45
C LEU A 116 -9.33 3.36 -1.76
N LEU A 117 -10.11 2.33 -2.04
CA LEU A 117 -10.95 2.26 -3.25
C LEU A 117 -12.17 3.19 -3.16
N ASP A 118 -12.83 3.26 -2.01
CA ASP A 118 -13.96 4.17 -1.76
C ASP A 118 -13.55 5.65 -1.92
N GLU A 119 -12.31 5.98 -1.53
CA GLU A 119 -11.74 7.32 -1.70
C GLU A 119 -11.16 7.55 -3.12
N GLY A 120 -11.27 6.57 -4.02
CA GLY A 120 -10.96 6.74 -5.44
C GLY A 120 -9.51 6.50 -5.85
N SER A 121 -8.79 5.64 -5.09
CA SER A 121 -7.55 5.01 -5.56
C SER A 121 -7.79 4.26 -6.87
N ASP A 122 -6.82 4.29 -7.76
CA ASP A 122 -6.87 3.57 -9.05
C ASP A 122 -6.32 2.15 -8.88
N PRO A 123 -7.16 1.09 -8.97
CA PRO A 123 -6.70 -0.30 -8.84
C PRO A 123 -5.92 -0.81 -10.05
N THR A 124 -5.90 -0.07 -11.16
CA THR A 124 -5.27 -0.51 -12.42
C THR A 124 -3.80 -0.13 -12.54
N ILE A 125 -3.27 0.64 -11.58
CA ILE A 125 -1.86 1.02 -11.55
C ILE A 125 -1.01 -0.21 -11.33
N THR A 126 -0.01 -0.41 -12.18
CA THR A 126 0.96 -1.49 -12.04
C THR A 126 2.27 -1.00 -11.43
N ASN A 127 2.88 -1.80 -10.54
CA ASN A 127 4.22 -1.59 -10.02
C ASN A 127 5.32 -1.90 -11.06
N HIS A 128 6.61 -1.77 -10.69
CA HIS A 128 7.72 -2.00 -11.61
C HIS A 128 7.87 -3.46 -12.07
N LYS A 129 7.18 -4.41 -11.43
CA LYS A 129 7.08 -5.81 -11.89
C LYS A 129 5.90 -6.05 -12.83
N GLY A 130 5.10 -5.01 -13.11
CA GLY A 130 3.90 -5.12 -13.95
C GLY A 130 2.68 -5.67 -13.22
N HIS A 131 2.73 -5.78 -11.89
CA HIS A 131 1.62 -6.28 -11.08
C HIS A 131 0.74 -5.12 -10.62
N ASP A 132 -0.58 -5.26 -10.74
CA ASP A 132 -1.52 -4.39 -10.04
C ASP A 132 -1.77 -4.87 -8.60
N ALA A 133 -2.60 -4.13 -7.84
CA ALA A 133 -2.86 -4.47 -6.45
C ALA A 133 -3.61 -5.80 -6.27
N VAL A 134 -4.54 -6.15 -7.18
CA VAL A 134 -5.29 -7.41 -7.08
C VAL A 134 -4.38 -8.58 -7.37
N TYR A 135 -3.49 -8.45 -8.36
CA TYR A 135 -2.47 -9.45 -8.66
C TYR A 135 -1.57 -9.71 -7.45
N GLU A 136 -1.12 -8.68 -6.74
CA GLU A 136 -0.33 -8.85 -5.51
C GLU A 136 -1.14 -9.57 -4.40
N ALA A 137 -2.44 -9.33 -4.28
CA ALA A 137 -3.31 -10.07 -3.37
C ALA A 137 -3.45 -11.55 -3.76
N GLU A 138 -3.62 -11.85 -5.06
CA GLU A 138 -3.71 -13.21 -5.60
C GLU A 138 -2.40 -13.98 -5.35
N LEU A 139 -1.26 -13.39 -5.68
CA LEU A 139 0.06 -14.00 -5.52
C LEU A 139 0.37 -14.35 -4.05
N ASN A 140 -0.23 -13.63 -3.10
CA ASN A 140 0.00 -13.80 -1.67
C ASN A 140 -1.18 -14.49 -0.94
N ASP A 141 -2.07 -15.17 -1.66
CA ASP A 141 -3.21 -15.93 -1.13
C ASP A 141 -4.21 -15.10 -0.30
N LYS A 142 -4.36 -13.80 -0.60
CA LYS A 142 -5.26 -12.88 0.12
C LYS A 142 -6.68 -12.96 -0.41
N ARG A 143 -7.28 -14.15 -0.31
CA ARG A 143 -8.59 -14.50 -0.90
C ARG A 143 -9.71 -13.51 -0.56
N GLU A 144 -9.79 -13.04 0.68
CA GLU A 144 -10.84 -12.10 1.09
C GLU A 144 -10.77 -10.76 0.35
N VAL A 145 -9.55 -10.28 0.05
CA VAL A 145 -9.34 -9.08 -0.77
C VAL A 145 -9.75 -9.35 -2.21
N VAL A 146 -9.27 -10.44 -2.80
CA VAL A 146 -9.56 -10.81 -4.19
C VAL A 146 -11.07 -10.98 -4.41
N GLU A 147 -11.73 -11.77 -3.55
CA GLU A 147 -13.17 -12.01 -3.61
C GLU A 147 -13.96 -10.71 -3.49
N TRP A 148 -13.57 -9.81 -2.57
CA TRP A 148 -14.27 -8.54 -2.41
C TRP A 148 -14.07 -7.61 -3.61
N VAL A 149 -12.84 -7.44 -4.10
CA VAL A 149 -12.56 -6.55 -5.24
C VAL A 149 -13.21 -7.07 -6.52
N LEU A 150 -13.20 -8.38 -6.78
CA LEU A 150 -13.88 -8.96 -7.94
C LEU A 150 -15.41 -8.84 -7.84
N LYS A 151 -15.96 -8.94 -6.63
CA LYS A 151 -17.40 -8.77 -6.42
C LYS A 151 -17.82 -7.34 -6.70
N GLU A 152 -17.21 -6.34 -6.06
CA GLU A 152 -17.58 -4.94 -6.23
C GLU A 152 -17.20 -4.40 -7.62
N GLY A 153 -16.05 -4.85 -8.14
CA GLY A 153 -15.62 -4.56 -9.52
C GLY A 153 -16.52 -5.21 -10.57
N GLY A 154 -17.11 -6.37 -10.26
CA GLY A 154 -18.08 -7.07 -11.11
C GLY A 154 -19.51 -6.51 -11.01
N GLU A 155 -19.93 -6.03 -9.85
CA GLU A 155 -21.21 -5.32 -9.68
C GLU A 155 -21.22 -3.99 -10.45
N GLY A 156 -20.05 -3.39 -10.71
CA GLY A 156 -19.89 -2.25 -11.63
C GLY A 156 -19.99 -2.61 -13.14
N LEU A 157 -20.03 -3.88 -13.52
CA LEU A 157 -20.08 -4.33 -14.92
C LEU A 157 -21.48 -4.73 -15.40
N GLU A 158 -22.48 -4.91 -14.51
CA GLU A 158 -23.85 -5.23 -14.96
C GLU A 158 -24.52 -4.06 -15.69
N GLU A 159 -24.01 -2.83 -15.54
CA GLU A 159 -24.49 -1.65 -16.28
C GLU A 159 -23.68 -1.30 -17.53
N GLY A 160 -22.64 -2.07 -17.88
CA GLY A 160 -21.86 -1.77 -19.06
C GLY A 160 -20.84 -2.83 -19.38
N LEU A 161 -21.23 -3.81 -20.21
CA LEU A 161 -20.48 -4.29 -21.38
C LEU A 161 -21.22 -5.49 -21.99
N GLY A 162 -22.13 -5.18 -22.91
CA GLY A 162 -22.45 -6.10 -23.98
C GLY A 162 -21.26 -6.21 -24.92
N GLY A 163 -20.78 -7.44 -25.14
CA GLY A 163 -20.03 -7.83 -26.33
C GLY A 163 -18.51 -7.71 -26.23
N GLY A 164 -17.86 -8.88 -26.18
CA GLY A 164 -16.41 -8.96 -26.36
C GLY A 164 -15.81 -10.32 -26.03
N ALA A 165 -16.42 -11.41 -26.51
CA ALA A 165 -15.76 -12.70 -26.55
C ALA A 165 -14.49 -12.60 -27.40
N GLY A 166 -13.37 -13.00 -26.82
CA GLY A 166 -12.08 -13.15 -27.48
C GLY A 166 -11.44 -14.46 -27.05
N GLU A 167 -12.12 -15.57 -27.34
CA GLU A 167 -11.51 -16.89 -27.39
C GLU A 167 -10.45 -16.89 -28.50
N GLY A 168 -9.22 -17.28 -28.15
CA GLY A 168 -8.14 -17.58 -29.08
C GLY A 168 -7.49 -18.88 -28.67
N SER A 169 -7.82 -19.95 -29.38
CA SER A 169 -7.44 -21.33 -29.17
C SER A 169 -5.95 -21.60 -29.42
N ALA A 170 -5.52 -22.73 -28.87
CA ALA A 170 -4.28 -23.46 -29.09
C ALA A 170 -3.76 -23.50 -30.53
N ASP A 171 -2.43 -23.58 -30.68
CA ASP A 171 -1.79 -24.70 -31.37
C ASP A 171 -0.30 -24.81 -30.96
N ALA A 172 0.17 -26.05 -30.94
CA ALA A 172 1.48 -26.51 -30.51
C ALA A 172 2.56 -26.27 -31.58
N ASP A 173 3.82 -26.15 -31.16
CA ASP A 173 4.96 -26.73 -31.88
C ASP A 173 6.12 -26.98 -30.90
N GLU A 174 6.54 -28.24 -30.82
CA GLU A 174 7.77 -28.70 -30.19
C GLU A 174 8.92 -28.45 -31.16
N ASP A 175 9.90 -27.64 -30.78
CA ASP A 175 11.23 -27.66 -31.40
C ASP A 175 12.30 -27.56 -30.31
N MET A 176 12.99 -28.68 -30.10
CA MET A 176 14.23 -28.77 -29.35
C MET A 176 15.35 -28.07 -30.14
N VAL A 177 16.01 -27.10 -29.51
CA VAL A 177 17.37 -26.68 -29.89
C VAL A 177 18.23 -26.66 -28.63
N ASP A 178 19.16 -27.61 -28.57
CA ASP A 178 20.29 -27.64 -27.66
C ASP A 178 21.17 -26.40 -27.90
N GLY A 179 21.39 -25.63 -26.83
CA GLY A 179 22.28 -24.49 -26.82
C GLY A 179 22.86 -24.29 -25.44
N ASP A 180 24.04 -24.87 -25.20
CA ASP A 180 24.90 -24.63 -24.06
C ASP A 180 25.06 -23.12 -23.79
N GLY A 181 24.55 -22.69 -22.64
CA GLY A 181 24.69 -21.34 -22.10
C GLY A 181 24.95 -21.44 -20.61
N ASP A 182 26.23 -21.50 -20.24
CA ASP A 182 26.74 -21.39 -18.89
C ASP A 182 26.26 -20.06 -18.26
N GLY A 183 25.37 -20.15 -17.28
CA GLY A 183 24.85 -19.02 -16.52
C GLY A 183 24.59 -19.49 -15.10
N GLU A 184 25.55 -19.27 -14.22
CA GLU A 184 25.43 -19.55 -12.79
C GLU A 184 24.22 -18.82 -12.20
N ALA A 185 23.20 -19.60 -11.85
CA ALA A 185 22.15 -19.17 -10.95
C ALA A 185 22.71 -19.17 -9.53
N THR A 186 22.92 -18.00 -8.93
CA THR A 186 23.01 -17.89 -7.48
C THR A 186 21.62 -17.64 -6.93
N ASP A 187 21.06 -18.70 -6.34
CA ASP A 187 19.98 -18.68 -5.37
C ASP A 187 20.27 -17.62 -4.29
N ASP A 188 19.48 -16.55 -4.26
CA ASP A 188 19.29 -15.73 -3.07
C ASP A 188 17.80 -15.48 -2.91
N VAL A 189 17.10 -16.56 -2.55
CA VAL A 189 15.80 -16.49 -1.89
C VAL A 189 16.03 -15.79 -0.56
N VAL A 190 15.83 -14.47 -0.52
CA VAL A 190 15.60 -13.78 0.75
C VAL A 190 14.26 -14.25 1.28
N ASP A 191 14.35 -15.21 2.19
CA ASP A 191 13.27 -15.81 2.97
C ASP A 191 12.31 -14.73 3.50
N ALA A 192 11.20 -14.49 2.79
CA ALA A 192 10.12 -13.61 3.23
C ALA A 192 9.46 -14.12 4.54
N LYS A 193 9.84 -15.32 4.99
CA LYS A 193 9.49 -15.90 6.29
C LYS A 193 10.30 -15.30 7.46
N ALA A 194 11.48 -14.74 7.21
CA ALA A 194 12.35 -14.21 8.27
C ALA A 194 11.89 -12.87 8.85
N LEU A 195 10.98 -12.14 8.19
CA LEU A 195 10.40 -10.91 8.74
C LEU A 195 9.16 -11.18 9.62
N ALA A 196 8.55 -12.37 9.50
CA ALA A 196 7.33 -12.75 10.23
C ALA A 196 7.61 -13.48 11.56
N GLU A 197 8.79 -14.07 11.76
CA GLU A 197 9.13 -14.79 13.01
C GLU A 197 9.81 -13.92 14.08
N GLY A 198 10.19 -12.66 13.78
CA GLY A 198 10.75 -11.73 14.75
C GLY A 198 9.77 -11.11 15.75
N LEU A 199 8.46 -11.39 15.63
CA LEU A 199 7.38 -10.71 16.37
C LEU A 199 6.76 -11.53 17.51
N LYS A 200 7.39 -12.63 17.95
CA LYS A 200 6.89 -13.46 19.06
C LYS A 200 7.67 -13.39 20.39
N GLU A 201 8.76 -12.61 20.49
CA GLU A 201 9.54 -12.53 21.74
C GLU A 201 9.40 -11.23 22.56
N LEU A 202 8.42 -10.37 22.25
CA LEU A 202 8.18 -9.14 23.04
C LEU A 202 6.91 -9.20 23.92
N VAL A 203 6.35 -10.38 24.12
CA VAL A 203 5.25 -10.62 25.07
C VAL A 203 5.63 -11.79 25.97
N VAL A 204 6.50 -11.58 26.96
CA VAL A 204 6.46 -12.12 28.34
C VAL A 204 7.71 -11.60 29.05
N LYS A 205 7.57 -10.51 29.81
CA LYS A 205 8.22 -10.25 31.11
C LYS A 205 8.00 -8.78 31.47
N ASP A 206 6.87 -8.52 32.11
CA ASP A 206 6.80 -7.58 33.23
C ASP A 206 5.44 -7.79 33.91
N GLY A 207 5.47 -8.42 35.08
CA GLY A 207 4.23 -8.73 35.78
C GLY A 207 4.32 -9.68 36.97
N GLU A 208 5.39 -9.67 37.77
CA GLU A 208 5.32 -10.19 39.15
C GLU A 208 6.03 -9.25 40.13
N GLU A 209 5.33 -8.18 40.53
CA GLU A 209 5.46 -7.62 41.88
C GLU A 209 4.08 -7.62 42.54
N LYS A 210 3.86 -8.55 43.49
CA LYS A 210 2.92 -8.33 44.59
C LYS A 210 3.40 -9.01 45.88
N LYS A 211 3.74 -8.12 46.82
CA LYS A 211 3.86 -8.23 48.29
C LYS A 211 5.10 -8.86 48.90
#